data_AF-A0A8S9KHX7-F1
#
_entry.id   AF-A0A8S9KHX7-F1
#
_cell.length_a   1.000
_cell.length_b   1.000
_cell.length_c   1.000
_cell.angle_alpha   90.00
_cell.angle_beta   90.00
_cell.angle_gamma   90.00
#
_symmetry.space_group_name_H-M   'P 1'
#
loop_
_entity.id
_entity.type
_entity.pdbx_description
1 polymer ?
#
loop_
_entity_poly.entity_id
_entity_poly.type
_entity_poly.pdbx_seq_one_letter_code
_entity_poly.pdbx_strand_id
1 'polypeptide(L)'
;MVSPSKGKEEMREQLALNYLPFGSGRRGCPGTNLGYIFIGVAVGTMVQCFEWSVNGNNVNMEETGDMTLCMAHPLKCTLVARVDPFSQL
;
A
#
# COMPACT_ATOMS: atom_id res chain seq x y z
N MET A 1 14.13 -8.46 36.37
CA MET A 1 13.21 -9.29 35.58
C MET A 1 12.18 -8.37 34.96
N VAL A 2 12.31 -8.01 33.67
CA VAL A 2 11.26 -7.29 32.94
C VAL A 2 10.11 -8.26 32.72
N SER A 3 8.90 -7.89 33.13
CA SER A 3 7.68 -8.66 32.90
C SER A 3 7.50 -8.91 31.39
N PRO A 4 7.11 -10.13 30.94
CA PRO A 4 6.94 -10.45 29.52
C PRO A 4 5.97 -9.54 28.74
N SER A 5 5.14 -8.77 29.45
CA SER A 5 4.23 -7.76 28.90
C SER A 5 4.93 -6.45 28.50
N LYS A 6 5.91 -5.99 29.30
CA LYS A 6 6.60 -4.70 29.08
C LYS A 6 7.40 -4.68 27.78
N GLY A 7 8.13 -5.76 27.48
CA GLY A 7 8.91 -5.85 26.23
C GLY A 7 8.04 -5.95 24.97
N LYS A 8 6.81 -6.49 25.07
CA LYS A 8 5.88 -6.53 23.93
C LYS A 8 5.22 -5.18 23.68
N GLU A 9 4.95 -4.42 24.73
CA GLU A 9 4.35 -3.09 24.65
C GLU A 9 5.34 -2.08 24.06
N GLU A 10 6.58 -2.06 24.57
CA GLU A 10 7.66 -1.20 24.04
C GLU A 10 7.98 -1.49 22.56
N MET A 11 7.95 -2.75 22.14
CA MET A 11 8.14 -3.11 20.72
C MET A 11 6.97 -2.65 19.84
N ARG A 12 5.73 -2.69 20.35
CA ARG A 12 4.54 -2.22 19.61
C ARG A 12 4.50 -0.70 19.51
N GLU A 13 4.94 0.00 20.57
CA GLU A 13 5.08 1.46 20.56
C GLU A 13 6.19 1.91 19.61
N GLN A 14 7.35 1.24 19.61
CA GLN A 14 8.41 1.49 18.63
C GLN A 14 7.94 1.23 17.20
N LEU A 15 7.19 0.14 16.97
CA LEU A 15 6.61 -0.16 15.66
C LEU A 15 5.63 0.94 15.21
N ALA A 16 4.84 1.48 16.14
CA ALA A 16 3.88 2.55 15.86
C ALA A 16 4.58 3.87 15.46
N LEU A 17 5.76 4.16 16.01
CA LEU A 17 6.54 5.34 15.64
C LEU A 17 7.30 5.16 14.31
N ASN A 18 7.65 3.92 13.96
CA ASN A 18 8.33 3.60 12.70
C ASN A 18 7.41 3.62 11.47
N TYR A 19 6.09 3.69 11.66
CA TYR A 19 5.13 3.68 10.56
C TYR A 19 4.09 4.79 10.70
N LEU A 20 4.37 5.93 10.05
CA LEU A 20 3.54 7.12 10.08
C LEU A 20 3.18 7.59 8.65
N PRO A 21 2.53 6.75 7.82
CA PRO A 21 2.25 7.07 6.41
C PRO A 21 1.38 8.31 6.23
N PHE A 22 0.62 8.66 7.26
CA PHE A 22 -0.29 9.80 7.30
C PHE A 22 0.09 10.82 8.39
N GLY A 23 1.30 10.72 8.95
CA GLY A 23 1.73 11.50 10.10
C GLY A 23 1.01 11.14 11.41
N SER A 24 1.22 11.94 12.46
CA SER A 24 0.60 11.74 13.79
C SER A 24 0.36 13.06 14.52
N GLY A 25 -0.41 12.99 15.61
CA GLY A 25 -0.71 14.13 16.48
C GLY A 25 -1.58 15.21 15.81
N ARG A 26 -1.41 16.48 16.22
CA ARG A 26 -2.24 17.61 15.75
C ARG A 26 -2.11 17.93 14.26
N ARG A 27 -1.07 17.43 13.59
CA ARG A 27 -0.82 17.63 12.15
C ARG A 27 -0.97 16.32 11.35
N GLY A 28 -1.54 15.28 11.95
CA GLY A 28 -1.87 14.05 11.23
C GLY A 28 -2.87 14.32 10.11
N CYS A 29 -2.82 13.53 9.05
CA CYS A 29 -3.71 13.68 7.90
C CYS A 29 -5.17 13.46 8.35
N PRO A 30 -6.07 14.44 8.13
CA PRO A 30 -7.49 14.26 8.45
C PRO A 30 -8.15 13.15 7.60
N GLY A 31 -7.53 12.80 6.47
CA GLY A 31 -7.96 11.72 5.57
C GLY A 31 -7.44 10.33 5.92
N THR A 32 -6.82 10.11 7.08
CA THR A 32 -6.19 8.81 7.43
C THR A 32 -7.14 7.62 7.25
N ASN A 33 -8.36 7.68 7.81
CA ASN A 33 -9.33 6.59 7.68
C ASN A 33 -9.77 6.37 6.23
N LEU A 34 -9.99 7.47 5.49
CA LEU A 34 -10.35 7.40 4.08
C LEU A 34 -9.23 6.76 3.25
N GLY A 35 -7.97 7.13 3.51
CA GLY A 35 -6.80 6.57 2.84
C GLY A 35 -6.70 5.05 3.02
N TYR A 36 -6.88 4.56 4.24
CA TYR A 36 -6.87 3.11 4.49
C TYR A 36 -8.01 2.36 3.80
N ILE A 37 -9.23 2.91 3.85
CA ILE A 37 -10.39 2.31 3.16
C ILE A 37 -10.12 2.28 1.65
N PHE A 38 -9.66 3.39 1.09
CA PHE A 38 -9.42 3.53 -0.34
C PHE A 38 -8.34 2.57 -0.83
N ILE A 39 -7.18 2.52 -0.15
CA ILE A 39 -6.08 1.60 -0.50
C ILE A 39 -6.54 0.14 -0.37
N GLY A 40 -7.26 -0.19 0.70
CA GLY A 40 -7.76 -1.55 0.93
C GLY A 40 -8.72 -2.00 -0.19
N VAL A 41 -9.69 -1.15 -0.56
CA VAL A 41 -10.62 -1.44 -1.65
C VAL A 41 -9.89 -1.52 -2.99
N ALA A 42 -9.05 -0.54 -3.31
CA ALA A 42 -8.33 -0.51 -4.59
C ALA A 42 -7.46 -1.76 -4.79
N VAL A 43 -6.63 -2.12 -3.79
CA VAL A 43 -5.78 -3.31 -3.86
C VAL A 43 -6.63 -4.58 -3.91
N GLY A 44 -7.67 -4.68 -3.07
CA GLY A 44 -8.57 -5.83 -3.05
C GLY A 44 -9.23 -6.06 -4.41
N THR A 45 -9.80 -5.02 -5.00
CA THR A 45 -10.40 -5.08 -6.35
C THR A 45 -9.35 -5.46 -7.39
N MET A 46 -8.17 -4.85 -7.37
CA MET A 46 -7.17 -5.14 -8.40
C MET A 46 -6.63 -6.58 -8.35
N VAL A 47 -6.45 -7.14 -7.14
CA VAL A 47 -6.01 -8.53 -6.97
C VAL A 47 -7.13 -9.50 -7.34
N GLN A 48 -8.37 -9.21 -6.92
CA GLN A 48 -9.51 -10.10 -7.15
C GLN A 48 -9.96 -10.14 -8.62
N CYS A 49 -9.96 -9.00 -9.31
CA CYS A 49 -10.55 -8.91 -10.64
C CYS A 49 -9.55 -9.11 -11.78
N PHE A 50 -8.24 -8.93 -11.54
CA PHE A 50 -7.25 -8.90 -12.62
C PHE A 50 -6.06 -9.84 -12.37
N GLU A 51 -5.58 -10.45 -13.45
CA GLU A 51 -4.22 -10.97 -13.59
C GLU A 51 -3.32 -9.85 -14.09
N TRP A 52 -2.12 -9.77 -13.51
CA TRP A 52 -1.18 -8.70 -13.78
C TRP A 52 0.00 -9.24 -14.58
N SER A 53 0.23 -8.68 -15.76
CA SER A 53 1.41 -8.97 -16.57
C SER A 53 2.30 -7.73 -16.63
N VAL A 54 3.54 -7.85 -16.14
CA VAL A 54 4.54 -6.78 -16.21
C VAL A 54 5.49 -7.09 -17.36
N ASN A 55 5.72 -6.11 -18.23
CA ASN A 55 6.65 -6.27 -19.34
C ASN A 55 8.09 -6.17 -18.82
N GLY A 56 8.86 -7.25 -18.92
CA GLY A 56 10.25 -7.32 -18.45
C GLY A 56 10.42 -8.01 -17.10
N ASN A 57 11.64 -8.04 -16.59
CA ASN A 57 11.98 -8.91 -15.47
C ASN A 57 11.76 -8.28 -14.10
N ASN A 58 11.77 -6.94 -13.96
CA ASN A 58 11.63 -6.24 -12.67
C ASN A 58 11.04 -4.83 -12.83
N VAL A 59 10.26 -4.40 -11.84
CA VAL A 59 9.77 -3.02 -11.69
C VAL A 59 10.88 -2.17 -11.08
N ASN A 60 11.24 -1.05 -11.72
CA ASN A 60 12.17 -0.08 -11.13
C ASN A 60 11.43 0.82 -10.14
N MET A 61 11.86 0.81 -8.88
CA MET A 61 11.25 1.55 -7.77
C MET A 61 12.05 2.81 -7.38
N GLU A 62 12.99 3.25 -8.21
CA GLU A 62 13.65 4.55 -8.03
C GLU A 62 12.61 5.66 -7.95
N GLU A 63 12.80 6.55 -6.98
CA GLU A 63 11.90 7.66 -6.71
C GLU A 63 12.39 8.96 -7.36
N THR A 64 11.45 9.84 -7.67
CA THR A 64 11.71 11.22 -7.99
C THR A 64 11.03 12.10 -6.95
N GLY A 65 11.75 13.10 -6.44
CA GLY A 65 11.27 14.00 -5.40
C GLY A 65 10.74 15.29 -6.00
N ASP A 66 9.42 15.47 -5.98
CA ASP A 66 8.76 16.75 -6.18
C ASP A 66 7.94 17.14 -4.93
N MET A 67 6.76 17.73 -5.11
CA MET A 67 5.82 17.99 -4.02
C MET A 67 5.30 16.71 -3.35
N THR A 68 5.36 15.58 -4.05
CA THR A 68 4.95 14.24 -3.63
C THR A 68 6.02 13.21 -4.00
N LEU A 69 5.97 12.04 -3.35
CA LEU A 69 6.86 10.95 -3.69
C LEU A 69 6.30 10.21 -4.91
N CYS A 70 7.01 10.29 -6.03
CA CYS A 70 6.61 9.67 -7.28
C CYS A 70 7.66 8.66 -7.73
N MET A 71 7.24 7.67 -8.52
CA MET A 71 8.20 6.78 -9.18
C MET A 71 8.88 7.53 -10.34
N ALA A 72 10.21 7.45 -10.42
CA ALA A 72 10.97 7.99 -11.54
C ALA A 72 10.63 7.25 -12.85
N HIS A 73 10.25 5.97 -12.75
CA HIS A 73 9.91 5.11 -13.89
C HIS A 73 8.49 4.58 -13.74
N PRO A 74 7.51 5.07 -14.51
CA PRO A 74 6.12 4.60 -14.40
C PRO A 74 5.97 3.10 -14.59
N LEU A 75 5.09 2.47 -13.80
CA LEU A 75 4.79 1.04 -13.91
C LEU A 75 4.09 0.77 -15.25
N LYS A 76 4.72 -0.04 -16.10
CA LYS A 76 4.12 -0.53 -17.35
C LYS A 76 3.62 -1.95 -17.12
N CYS A 77 2.31 -2.11 -16.98
CA CYS A 77 1.67 -3.42 -16.81
C CYS A 77 0.40 -3.53 -17.66
N THR A 78 0.02 -4.77 -17.96
CA THR A 78 -1.23 -5.12 -18.62
C THR A 78 -2.11 -5.84 -17.61
N LEU A 79 -3.34 -5.35 -17.44
CA LEU A 79 -4.36 -5.96 -16.59
C LEU A 79 -5.27 -6.83 -17.46
N VAL A 80 -5.34 -8.12 -17.14
CA VAL A 80 -6.23 -9.07 -17.82
C VAL A 80 -7.35 -9.43 -16.86
N ALA A 81 -8.61 -9.20 -17.24
CA ALA A 81 -9.74 -9.56 -16.40
C ALA A 81 -9.77 -11.08 -16.15
N ARG A 82 -9.87 -11.49 -14.88
CA ARG A 82 -9.98 -12.90 -14.49
C ARG A 82 -11.33 -13.49 -14.85
N VAL A 83 -12.36 -12.66 -14.80
CA VAL A 83 -13.73 -13.05 -15.14
C VAL A 83 -14.06 -12.39 -16.47
N ASP A 84 -14.30 -13.20 -17.48
CA ASP A 84 -14.85 -12.71 -18.73
C ASP A 84 -16.36 -12.52 -18.54
N PRO A 85 -16.88 -11.28 -18.59
CA PRO A 85 -18.32 -11.03 -18.46
C PRO A 85 -19.16 -11.67 -19.58
N PHE A 86 -18.53 -12.16 -20.66
CA PHE A 86 -19.17 -12.86 -21.77
C PHE A 86 -19.01 -14.38 -21.72
N SER A 87 -18.21 -14.93 -20.79
CA SER A 87 -18.05 -16.39 -20.65
C SER A 87 -19.30 -17.13 -20.15
N GLN A 88 -20.33 -16.39 -19.74
CA GLN A 88 -21.63 -16.91 -19.32
C GLN A 88 -22.74 -16.71 -20.37
N LEU A 89 -22.38 -16.26 -21.59
CA LEU A 89 -23.29 -16.06 -22.73
C LEU A 89 -23.15 -17.19 -23.77
#